data_AF-A0A3S0DSV7-F1
#
_entry.id   AF-A0A3S0DSV7-F1
#
_cell.length_a   1.000
_cell.length_b   1.000
_cell.length_c   1.000
_cell.angle_alpha   90.00
_cell.angle_beta   90.00
_cell.angle_gamma   90.00
#
_symmetry.space_group_name_H-M   'P 1'
#
loop_
_entity.id
_entity.type
_entity.pdbx_description
1 polymer ?
#
loop_
_entity_poly.entity_id
_entity_poly.type
_entity_poly.pdbx_seq_one_letter_code
_entity_poly.pdbx_strand_id
1 'polypeptide(L)'
;MEWTTTSLIIQIVAGFFGAHIAAIVSHEHRFGFVGHSLVGLIAGGLSGWFFQTRAVTMVTASGSLNAVSQPEVFALQGLSGAIMGAIAMFCVGFILAERRASQEQSRPE
;
A
#
# COMPACT_ATOMS: atom_id res chain seq x y z
N MET A 1 -9.81 -6.33 -19.05
CA MET A 1 -10.37 -6.26 -17.68
C MET A 1 -11.06 -4.92 -17.56
N GLU A 2 -12.37 -4.90 -17.38
CA GLU A 2 -13.05 -3.64 -17.17
C GLU A 2 -12.53 -2.99 -15.88
N TRP A 3 -12.29 -1.69 -15.96
CA TRP A 3 -11.93 -0.86 -14.83
C TRP A 3 -13.08 -0.91 -13.82
N THR A 4 -12.96 -1.77 -12.81
CA THR A 4 -14.00 -1.94 -11.80
C THR A 4 -13.61 -1.19 -10.54
N THR A 5 -14.46 -0.23 -10.17
CA THR A 5 -14.39 0.46 -8.87
C THR A 5 -14.24 -0.52 -7.71
N THR A 6 -14.84 -1.72 -7.82
CA THR A 6 -14.69 -2.83 -6.87
C THR A 6 -13.24 -3.24 -6.64
N SER A 7 -12.46 -3.41 -7.70
CA SER A 7 -11.04 -3.80 -7.59
C SER A 7 -10.22 -2.73 -6.88
N LEU A 8 -10.56 -1.45 -7.10
CA LEU A 8 -9.89 -0.32 -6.45
C LEU A 8 -10.25 -0.27 -4.96
N ILE A 9 -11.53 -0.47 -4.62
CA ILE A 9 -11.99 -0.53 -3.23
C ILE A 9 -11.29 -1.66 -2.47
N ILE A 10 -11.21 -2.85 -3.06
CA ILE A 10 -10.51 -3.99 -2.45
C ILE A 10 -9.07 -3.62 -2.12
N GLN A 11 -8.38 -2.96 -3.05
CA GLN A 11 -6.99 -2.58 -2.88
C GLN A 11 -6.79 -1.50 -1.81
N ILE A 12 -7.70 -0.52 -1.73
CA ILE A 12 -7.72 0.51 -0.68
C ILE A 12 -7.90 -0.14 0.69
N VAL A 13 -8.90 -1.01 0.84
CA VAL A 13 -9.20 -1.70 2.09
C VAL A 13 -8.05 -2.62 2.50
N ALA A 14 -7.46 -3.34 1.54
CA ALA A 14 -6.31 -4.17 1.82
C ALA A 14 -5.08 -3.34 2.22
N GLY A 15 -4.85 -2.19 1.58
CA GLY A 15 -3.79 -1.24 1.96
C GLY A 15 -3.96 -0.71 3.39
N PHE A 16 -5.19 -0.42 3.80
CA PHE A 16 -5.51 -0.11 5.18
C PHE A 16 -5.07 -1.23 6.14
N PHE A 17 -5.43 -2.49 5.87
CA PHE A 17 -5.04 -3.62 6.73
C PHE A 17 -3.53 -3.85 6.72
N GLY A 18 -2.89 -3.75 5.56
CA GLY A 18 -1.45 -3.90 5.42
C GLY A 18 -0.66 -2.90 6.26
N ALA A 19 -1.07 -1.63 6.26
CA ALA A 19 -0.46 -0.61 7.09
C ALA A 19 -0.63 -0.89 8.60
N HIS A 20 -1.79 -1.37 9.02
CA HIS A 20 -2.02 -1.74 10.42
C HIS A 20 -1.18 -2.94 10.85
N ILE A 21 -1.11 -3.98 10.02
CA ILE A 21 -0.27 -5.15 10.31
C ILE A 21 1.20 -4.73 10.39
N ALA A 22 1.69 -3.90 9.46
CA ALA A 22 3.05 -3.40 9.50
C ALA A 22 3.33 -2.60 10.78
N ALA A 23 2.40 -1.72 11.19
CA ALA A 23 2.54 -0.98 12.43
C ALA A 23 2.55 -1.87 13.68
N ILE A 24 1.74 -2.94 13.70
CA ILE A 24 1.77 -3.95 14.77
C ILE A 24 3.12 -4.66 14.81
N VAL A 25 3.60 -5.12 13.66
CA VAL A 25 4.88 -5.84 13.52
C VAL A 25 6.07 -4.95 13.90
N SER A 26 6.02 -3.66 13.55
CA SER A 26 7.07 -2.71 13.88
C SER A 26 6.95 -2.11 15.27
N HIS A 27 5.95 -2.52 16.07
CA HIS A 27 5.62 -1.89 17.36
C HIS A 27 5.50 -0.36 17.28
N GLU A 28 4.98 0.14 16.15
CA GLU A 28 4.83 1.58 15.90
C GLU A 28 3.56 2.09 16.61
N HIS A 29 3.76 2.77 17.74
CA HIS A 29 2.68 3.38 18.50
C HIS A 29 2.53 4.89 18.23
N ARG A 30 3.50 5.51 17.55
CA ARG A 30 3.61 6.98 17.46
C ARG A 30 2.56 7.60 16.55
N PHE A 31 2.17 6.91 15.49
CA PHE A 31 1.16 7.37 14.53
C PHE A 31 -0.29 7.13 14.98
N GLY A 32 -0.49 6.18 15.88
CA GLY A 32 -1.82 5.74 16.31
C GLY A 32 -2.67 5.20 15.16
N PHE A 33 -3.91 4.80 15.49
CA PHE A 33 -4.84 4.21 14.53
C PHE A 33 -5.11 5.11 13.32
N VAL A 34 -5.30 6.42 13.54
CA VAL A 34 -5.61 7.38 12.46
C VAL A 34 -4.45 7.52 11.48
N GLY A 35 -3.21 7.57 11.96
CA GLY A 35 -2.03 7.65 11.10
C GLY A 35 -1.85 6.40 10.24
N HIS A 36 -1.98 5.21 10.84
CA HIS A 36 -1.89 3.94 10.10
C HIS A 36 -2.99 3.82 9.04
N SER A 37 -4.21 4.24 9.40
CA SER A 37 -5.36 4.28 8.50
C SER A 37 -5.09 5.17 7.30
N LEU A 38 -4.63 6.40 7.55
CA LEU A 38 -4.39 7.37 6.48
C LEU A 38 -3.28 6.91 5.53
N VAL A 39 -2.17 6.39 6.07
CA VAL A 39 -1.07 5.85 5.26
C VAL A 39 -1.55 4.68 4.41
N GLY A 40 -2.28 3.73 5.01
CA GLY A 40 -2.79 2.56 4.30
C GLY A 40 -3.81 2.91 3.22
N LEU A 41 -4.74 3.83 3.49
CA LEU A 41 -5.74 4.27 2.50
C LEU A 41 -5.11 5.01 1.33
N ILE A 42 -4.17 5.92 1.58
CA ILE A 42 -3.45 6.66 0.53
C ILE A 42 -2.61 5.70 -0.29
N ALA A 43 -1.84 4.82 0.36
CA ALA A 43 -1.00 3.84 -0.32
C ALA A 43 -1.85 2.88 -1.17
N GLY A 44 -2.93 2.33 -0.62
CA GLY A 44 -3.85 1.45 -1.35
C GLY A 44 -4.56 2.15 -2.51
N GLY A 45 -4.99 3.39 -2.33
CA GLY A 45 -5.65 4.17 -3.39
C GLY A 45 -4.73 4.56 -4.53
N LEU A 46 -3.55 5.12 -4.21
CA LEU A 46 -2.58 5.54 -5.23
C LEU A 46 -1.97 4.34 -5.96
N SER A 47 -1.58 3.30 -5.23
CA SER A 47 -1.05 2.08 -5.84
C SER A 47 -2.11 1.35 -6.67
N GLY A 48 -3.35 1.31 -6.21
CA GLY A 48 -4.41 0.65 -6.97
C GLY A 48 -4.78 1.37 -8.25
N TRP A 49 -4.82 2.71 -8.22
CA TRP A 49 -4.98 3.49 -9.44
C TRP A 49 -3.82 3.23 -10.43
N PHE A 50 -2.59 3.21 -9.94
CA PHE A 50 -1.40 2.95 -10.75
C PHE A 50 -1.39 1.54 -11.35
N PHE A 51 -1.59 0.51 -10.53
CA PHE A 51 -1.57 -0.88 -10.96
C PHE A 51 -2.70 -1.20 -11.94
N GLN A 52 -3.91 -0.66 -11.72
CA GLN A 52 -5.00 -0.85 -12.67
C GLN A 52 -4.74 -0.15 -14.00
N THR A 53 -4.12 1.04 -13.98
CA THR A 53 -3.73 1.75 -15.22
C THR A 53 -2.67 0.98 -16.02
N ARG A 54 -1.68 0.39 -15.33
CA ARG A 54 -0.59 -0.36 -15.96
C ARG A 54 -0.95 -1.80 -16.31
N ALA A 55 -1.87 -2.44 -15.61
CA ALA A 55 -2.32 -3.80 -15.90
C ALA A 55 -2.94 -3.93 -17.31
N VAL A 56 -3.56 -2.87 -17.83
CA VAL A 56 -4.08 -2.82 -19.20
C VAL A 56 -2.95 -2.77 -20.25
N THR A 57 -1.73 -2.40 -19.85
CA THR A 57 -0.56 -2.30 -20.73
C THR A 57 0.37 -3.51 -20.70
N MET A 58 0.09 -4.52 -19.87
CA MET A 58 0.92 -5.72 -19.79
C MET A 58 0.43 -6.79 -20.78
N VAL A 59 1.28 -7.09 -21.77
CA VAL A 59 1.09 -8.20 -22.70
C VAL A 59 1.70 -9.46 -22.08
N THR A 60 0.99 -10.59 -22.11
CA THR A 60 1.57 -11.87 -21.67
C THR A 60 2.69 -12.30 -22.63
N ALA A 61 3.65 -13.08 -22.14
CA ALA A 61 4.76 -13.57 -22.97
C ALA A 61 4.31 -14.40 -24.19
N SER A 62 3.08 -14.92 -24.19
CA SER A 62 2.47 -15.68 -25.29
C SER A 62 1.72 -14.82 -26.31
N GLY A 63 1.56 -13.51 -26.07
CA GLY A 63 0.75 -12.62 -26.92
C GLY A 63 -0.76 -12.83 -26.79
N SER A 64 -1.23 -13.69 -25.87
CA SER A 64 -2.67 -13.92 -25.62
C SER A 64 -3.19 -13.06 -24.48
N LEU A 65 -4.45 -12.63 -24.52
CA LEU A 65 -5.07 -12.02 -23.34
C LEU A 65 -5.00 -12.98 -22.15
N ASN A 66 -4.51 -12.51 -21.00
CA ASN A 66 -4.57 -13.27 -19.76
C ASN A 66 -6.04 -13.37 -19.32
N ALA A 67 -6.64 -14.55 -19.47
CA ALA A 67 -7.99 -14.81 -19.02
C ALA A 67 -7.98 -15.10 -17.50
N VAL A 68 -7.72 -14.05 -16.71
CA VAL A 68 -7.74 -14.14 -15.24
C VAL A 68 -9.19 -14.15 -14.77
N SER A 69 -9.52 -15.09 -13.89
CA SER A 69 -10.85 -15.19 -13.28
C SER A 69 -11.08 -14.06 -12.26
N GLN A 70 -12.34 -13.68 -12.02
CA GLN A 70 -12.66 -12.62 -11.05
C GLN A 70 -12.07 -12.85 -9.63
N PRO A 71 -12.12 -14.08 -9.07
CA PRO A 71 -11.51 -14.34 -7.76
C PRO A 71 -9.99 -14.08 -7.72
N GLU A 72 -9.27 -14.44 -8.79
CA GLU A 72 -7.83 -14.20 -8.90
C GLU A 72 -7.52 -12.71 -8.96
N VAL A 73 -8.35 -11.91 -9.66
CA VAL A 73 -8.22 -10.45 -9.66
C VAL A 73 -8.37 -9.89 -8.26
N PHE A 74 -9.38 -10.33 -7.51
CA PHE A 74 -9.59 -9.85 -6.14
C PHE A 74 -8.44 -10.24 -5.21
N ALA A 75 -7.92 -11.46 -5.34
CA ALA A 75 -6.75 -11.91 -4.58
C ALA A 75 -5.51 -11.06 -4.90
N LEU A 76 -5.25 -10.80 -6.18
CA LEU A 76 -4.12 -9.99 -6.62
C LEU A 76 -4.20 -8.55 -6.12
N GLN A 77 -5.37 -7.92 -6.21
CA GLN A 77 -5.55 -6.54 -5.73
C GLN A 77 -5.51 -6.45 -4.21
N GLY A 78 -6.07 -7.44 -3.52
CA GLY A 78 -5.97 -7.55 -2.07
C GLY A 78 -4.52 -7.67 -1.60
N LEU A 79 -3.77 -8.65 -2.13
CA LEU A 79 -2.36 -8.84 -1.79
C LEU A 79 -1.51 -7.62 -2.12
N SER A 80 -1.67 -7.08 -3.33
CA SER A 80 -0.92 -5.91 -3.77
C SER A 80 -1.22 -4.68 -2.90
N GLY A 81 -2.49 -4.48 -2.54
CA GLY A 81 -2.88 -3.41 -1.63
C GLY A 81 -2.24 -3.57 -0.26
N ALA A 82 -2.37 -4.75 0.36
CA ALA A 82 -1.79 -5.03 1.67
C ALA A 82 -0.27 -4.83 1.70
N ILE A 83 0.44 -5.32 0.68
CA ILE A 83 1.89 -5.15 0.58
C ILE A 83 2.25 -3.67 0.44
N MET A 84 1.57 -2.93 -0.43
CA MET A 84 1.84 -1.49 -0.61
C MET A 84 1.53 -0.67 0.64
N GLY A 85 0.45 -1.00 1.35
CA GLY A 85 0.12 -0.39 2.64
C GLY A 85 1.19 -0.66 3.70
N ALA A 86 1.68 -1.90 3.78
CA ALA A 86 2.75 -2.27 4.69
C ALA A 86 4.06 -1.53 4.39
N ILE A 87 4.48 -1.53 3.11
CA ILE A 87 5.69 -0.82 2.66
C ILE A 87 5.60 0.67 2.99
N ALA A 88 4.47 1.30 2.65
CA ALA A 88 4.28 2.73 2.93
C ALA A 88 4.39 3.03 4.42
N MET A 89 3.84 2.17 5.29
CA MET A 89 3.94 2.34 6.73
C MET A 89 5.39 2.24 7.22
N PHE A 90 6.16 1.26 6.74
CA PHE A 90 7.58 1.15 7.07
C PHE A 90 8.38 2.37 6.59
N CYS A 91 8.18 2.82 5.34
CA CYS A 91 8.84 4.00 4.81
C CYS A 91 8.58 5.24 5.66
N VAL A 92 7.32 5.46 6.04
CA VAL A 92 6.91 6.58 6.88
C VAL A 92 7.55 6.50 8.26
N GLY A 93 7.61 5.31 8.87
CA GLY A 93 8.31 5.07 10.13
C GLY A 93 9.80 5.42 10.06
N PHE A 94 10.50 4.96 9.01
CA PHE A 94 11.93 5.25 8.83
C PHE A 94 12.22 6.74 8.66
N ILE A 95 11.47 7.44 7.79
CA ILE A 95 11.63 8.89 7.57
C ILE A 95 11.46 9.66 8.89
N LEU A 96 10.49 9.25 9.69
CA LEU A 96 10.20 9.88 10.97
C LEU A 96 11.21 9.56 12.07
N ALA A 97 11.86 8.41 12.03
CA ALA A 97 12.97 8.08 12.91
C ALA A 97 14.19 8.95 12.57
N GLU A 98 14.53 9.06 11.30
CA GLU A 98 15.65 9.87 10.82
C GLU A 98 15.50 11.35 11.16
N ARG A 99 14.32 11.94 10.91
CA ARG A 99 14.04 13.34 11.25
C ARG A 99 14.25 13.65 12.74
N ARG A 100 13.98 12.68 13.62
CA ARG A 100 14.17 12.86 15.06
C ARG A 100 15.64 12.86 15.43
N ALA A 101 16.42 11.95 14.85
CA ALA A 101 17.87 11.89 15.06
C ALA A 101 18.54 13.20 14.63
N SER A 102 18.15 13.75 13.47
CA SER A 102 18.68 15.03 12.98
C SER A 102 18.32 16.22 13.89
N GLN A 103 17.13 16.23 14.49
CA GLN A 103 16.75 17.31 15.42
C GLN A 103 17.53 17.27 16.73
N GLU A 104 17.78 16.08 17.27
CA GLU A 104 18.53 15.89 18.52
C GLU A 104 19.98 16.36 18.36
N GLN A 105 20.59 16.14 17.20
CA GLN A 105 21.92 16.64 16.87
C GLN A 105 22.00 18.16 16.72
N SER A 106 20.90 18.83 16.37
CA SER A 106 20.84 20.28 16.16
C SER A 106 20.51 21.10 17.40
N ARG A 107 20.25 20.45 18.55
CA ARG A 107 19.81 21.14 19.76
C ARG A 107 21.03 21.73 20.49
N PRO A 108 21.14 23.06 20.65
CA PRO A 108 22.22 23.65 21.44
C PRO A 108 22.07 23.22 22.91
N GLU A 109 23.21 22.96 23.55
CA GLU A 109 23.32 22.53 24.96
C GLU A 109 22.78 23.58 25.94
#